data_AF-A0AAU8BRU1-F1
#
_entry.id   AF-A0AAU8BRU1-F1
#
_cell.length_a   1.000
_cell.length_b   1.000
_cell.length_c   1.000
_cell.angle_alpha   90.00
_cell.angle_beta   90.00
_cell.angle_gamma   90.00
#
_symmetry.space_group_name_H-M   'P 1'
#
loop_
_entity.id
_entity.type
_entity.pdbx_description
1 polymer ?
#
loop_
_entity_poly.entity_id
_entity_poly.type
_entity_poly.pdbx_seq_one_letter_code
_entity_poly.pdbx_strand_id
1 'polypeptide(L)'
;MNRLTIVAILLTTLLVISEVTSHEAMLVPPRRPSKFDSPAQLRRYLQALNEYYAIVGRPRFGKRNYEDSSLLDSILPSGYSSEE
;
A
#
# COMPACT_ATOMS: atom_id res chain seq x y z
N MET A 1 14.86 -30.96 32.51
CA MET A 1 14.17 -29.66 32.37
C MET A 1 13.15 -29.55 33.49
N ASN A 2 13.20 -28.47 34.27
CA ASN A 2 12.32 -28.29 35.41
C ASN A 2 10.90 -28.04 34.91
N ARG A 3 9.88 -28.61 35.57
CA ARG A 3 8.48 -28.41 35.14
C ARG A 3 8.11 -26.93 35.08
N LEU A 4 8.63 -26.13 36.02
CA LEU A 4 8.50 -24.67 36.03
C LEU A 4 9.16 -24.00 34.82
N THR A 5 10.34 -24.46 34.40
CA THR A 5 11.02 -23.90 33.20
C THR A 5 10.23 -24.21 31.92
N ILE A 6 9.62 -25.39 31.84
CA ILE A 6 8.79 -25.76 30.69
C ILE A 6 7.54 -24.88 30.66
N VAL A 7 6.85 -24.71 31.79
CA VAL A 7 5.67 -23.84 31.89
C VAL A 7 6.01 -22.39 31.54
N ALA A 8 7.12 -21.86 32.04
CA ALA A 8 7.55 -20.50 31.72
C ALA A 8 7.81 -20.31 30.22
N ILE A 9 8.49 -21.26 29.56
CA ILE A 9 8.72 -21.22 28.10
C ILE A 9 7.40 -21.32 27.33
N LEU A 10 6.47 -22.17 27.77
CA LEU A 10 5.18 -22.33 27.11
C LEU A 10 4.33 -21.06 27.24
N LEU A 11 4.38 -20.40 28.39
CA LEU A 11 3.63 -19.17 28.64
C LEU A 11 4.21 -17.98 27.86
N THR A 12 5.54 -17.86 27.77
CA THR A 12 6.18 -16.81 26.95
C THR A 12 5.94 -17.03 25.46
N THR A 13 6.02 -18.26 24.97
CA THR A 13 5.75 -18.58 23.56
C THR A 13 4.28 -18.31 23.19
N LEU A 14 3.32 -18.67 24.04
CA LEU A 14 1.91 -18.36 23.84
C LEU A 14 1.66 -16.85 23.74
N LEU A 15 2.29 -16.05 24.61
CA LEU A 15 2.14 -14.60 24.64
C LEU A 15 2.67 -13.95 23.35
N VAL A 16 3.83 -14.41 22.87
CA VAL A 16 4.40 -13.95 21.59
C VAL A 16 3.50 -14.31 20.41
N ILE A 17 2.93 -15.51 20.38
CA ILE A 17 2.02 -15.94 19.30
C ILE A 17 0.73 -15.11 19.29
N SER A 18 0.20 -14.77 20.47
CA SER A 18 -1.00 -13.93 20.60
C SER A 18 -0.81 -12.54 19.98
N GLU A 19 0.33 -11.89 20.22
CA GLU A 19 0.63 -10.58 19.62
C GLU A 19 0.72 -10.67 18.09
N VAL A 20 1.42 -11.68 17.57
CA VAL A 20 1.61 -11.85 16.12
C VAL A 20 0.29 -12.18 15.40
N THR A 21 -0.58 -12.98 16.02
CA THR A 21 -1.86 -13.42 15.40
C THR A 21 -2.97 -12.37 15.45
N SER A 22 -2.86 -11.35 16.30
CA SER A 22 -3.86 -10.27 16.43
C SER A 22 -3.97 -9.36 15.19
N HIS A 23 -3.11 -9.56 14.17
CA HIS A 23 -2.99 -8.67 13.01
C HIS A 23 -3.93 -9.00 11.83
N GLU A 24 -4.94 -9.88 11.98
CA GLU A 24 -5.87 -10.20 10.88
C GLU A 24 -6.58 -8.97 10.29
N ALA A 25 -6.79 -7.92 11.09
CA ALA A 25 -7.34 -6.64 10.62
C ALA A 25 -6.44 -5.92 9.57
N MET A 26 -5.16 -6.32 9.42
CA MET A 26 -4.23 -5.72 8.47
C MET A 26 -4.39 -6.21 7.02
N LEU A 27 -5.19 -7.25 6.76
CA LEU A 27 -5.40 -7.77 5.40
C LEU A 27 -6.51 -7.03 4.63
N VAL A 28 -7.25 -6.14 5.30
CA VAL A 28 -8.30 -5.32 4.71
C VAL A 28 -7.80 -3.88 4.60
N PRO A 29 -7.95 -3.21 3.45
CA PRO A 29 -7.53 -1.82 3.32
C PRO A 29 -8.27 -0.95 4.34
N PRO A 30 -7.58 0.00 5.02
CA PRO A 30 -8.20 0.86 6.00
C PRO A 30 -9.30 1.70 5.36
N ARG A 31 -10.48 1.77 5.99
CA ARG A 31 -11.61 2.55 5.47
C ARG A 31 -11.28 4.04 5.46
N ARG A 32 -11.29 4.65 4.28
CA ARG A 32 -11.12 6.10 4.14
C ARG A 32 -12.36 6.84 4.65
N PRO A 33 -12.24 7.78 5.60
CA PRO A 33 -13.35 8.63 5.98
C PRO A 33 -13.69 9.63 4.85
N SER A 34 -14.93 10.11 4.79
CA SER A 34 -15.37 11.08 3.77
C SER A 34 -14.63 12.41 3.86
N LYS A 35 -14.19 12.79 5.07
CA LYS A 35 -13.35 13.94 5.38
C LYS A 35 -12.44 13.60 6.55
N PHE A 36 -11.30 14.29 6.64
CA PHE A 36 -10.43 14.23 7.81
C PHE A 36 -10.69 15.46 8.67
N ASP A 37 -11.13 15.27 9.90
CA ASP A 37 -11.47 16.36 10.82
C ASP A 37 -10.23 16.95 11.51
N SER A 38 -9.08 16.26 11.43
CA SER A 38 -7.80 16.77 11.94
C SER A 38 -6.59 16.26 11.16
N PRO A 39 -5.45 17.01 11.20
CA PRO A 39 -4.18 16.54 10.64
C PRO A 39 -3.69 15.23 11.29
N ALA A 40 -4.00 15.02 12.58
CA ALA A 40 -3.64 13.80 13.29
C ALA A 40 -4.37 12.57 12.72
N GLN A 41 -5.66 12.72 12.39
CA GLN A 41 -6.45 11.65 11.78
C GLN A 41 -5.91 11.25 10.41
N LEU A 42 -5.51 12.23 9.59
CA LEU A 42 -4.87 11.98 8.31
C LEU A 42 -3.57 11.20 8.47
N ARG A 43 -2.70 11.60 9.41
CA ARG A 43 -1.43 10.89 9.68
C ARG A 43 -1.67 9.43 10.06
N ARG A 44 -2.62 9.17 10.96
CA ARG A 44 -2.98 7.79 11.36
C ARG A 44 -3.48 6.97 10.18
N TYR A 45 -4.33 7.54 9.33
CA TYR A 45 -4.81 6.86 8.14
C TYR A 45 -3.67 6.52 7.16
N LEU A 46 -2.77 7.47 6.90
CA LEU A 46 -1.62 7.25 6.02
C LEU A 46 -0.67 6.18 6.56
N GLN A 47 -0.47 6.14 7.88
CA GLN A 47 0.33 5.11 8.53
C GLN A 47 -0.29 3.72 8.33
N ALA A 48 -1.58 3.56 8.66
CA ALA A 48 -2.29 2.31 8.47
C ALA A 48 -2.30 1.85 7.01
N LEU A 49 -2.41 2.80 6.07
CA LEU A 49 -2.39 2.51 4.63
C LEU A 49 -0.99 2.07 4.15
N ASN A 50 0.07 2.63 4.72
CA ASN A 50 1.43 2.21 4.41
C ASN A 50 1.72 0.81 4.97
N GLU A 51 1.26 0.50 6.18
CA GLU A 51 1.35 -0.84 6.78
C GLU A 51 0.60 -1.88 5.94
N TYR A 52 -0.62 -1.57 5.51
CA TYR A 52 -1.40 -2.41 4.60
C TYR A 52 -0.64 -2.75 3.30
N TYR A 53 -0.08 -1.74 2.62
CA TYR A 53 0.67 -1.97 1.38
C TYR A 53 2.06 -2.58 1.58
N ALA A 54 2.62 -2.54 2.79
CA ALA A 54 3.84 -3.28 3.10
C ALA A 54 3.59 -4.80 3.12
N ILE A 55 2.37 -5.22 3.49
CA ILE A 55 1.97 -6.63 3.57
C ILE A 55 1.41 -7.11 2.23
N VAL A 56 0.41 -6.41 1.69
CA VAL A 56 -0.31 -6.83 0.46
C VAL A 56 0.48 -6.49 -0.82
N GLY A 57 1.47 -5.60 -0.71
CA GLY A 57 2.21 -5.06 -1.83
C GLY A 57 1.60 -3.77 -2.38
N ARG A 58 2.44 -2.92 -2.97
CA ARG A 58 2.00 -1.63 -3.53
C ARG A 58 1.25 -1.82 -4.86
N PRO A 59 0.15 -1.09 -5.11
CA PRO A 59 -0.51 -1.09 -6.41
C PRO A 59 0.49 -0.70 -7.50
N ARG A 60 0.71 -1.59 -8.47
CA ARG A 60 1.59 -1.33 -9.61
C ARG A 60 0.71 -0.96 -10.80
N PHE A 61 0.57 0.34 -11.04
CA PHE A 61 -0.07 0.81 -12.26
C PHE A 61 0.90 0.61 -13.43
N GLY A 62 0.54 -0.24 -14.38
CA GLY A 62 1.32 -0.46 -15.58
C GLY A 62 1.45 0.82 -16.42
N LYS A 63 2.46 0.87 -17.30
CA LYS A 63 2.55 1.93 -18.31
C LYS A 63 1.31 1.84 -19.20
N ARG A 64 0.56 2.93 -19.29
CA ARG A 64 -0.48 3.07 -20.32
C ARG A 64 0.26 3.12 -21.65
N ASN A 65 0.06 2.14 -22.51
CA ASN A 65 0.55 2.20 -23.88
C ASN A 65 -0.26 3.29 -24.58
N TYR A 66 0.25 4.52 -24.57
CA TYR A 66 -0.21 5.58 -25.47
C TYR A 66 0.36 5.27 -26.87
N GLU A 67 -0.04 4.16 -27.49
CA GLU A 67 0.33 3.90 -28.90
C GLU A 67 -0.54 4.69 -29.90
N ASP A 68 -1.60 5.35 -29.43
CA ASP A 68 -2.47 6.18 -30.26
C ASP A 68 -2.03 7.66 -30.33
N SER A 69 -0.76 7.98 -30.04
CA SER A 69 -0.23 9.31 -30.39
C SER A 69 -0.10 9.52 -31.90
N SER A 70 -0.13 8.43 -32.68
CA SER A 70 -0.14 8.46 -34.15
C SER A 70 -1.41 9.08 -34.75
N LEU A 71 -2.53 9.06 -34.01
CA LEU A 71 -3.74 9.77 -34.43
C LEU A 71 -3.63 11.28 -34.27
N LEU A 72 -2.83 11.78 -33.32
CA LEU A 72 -2.63 13.22 -33.13
C LEU A 72 -1.71 13.83 -34.21
N ASP A 73 -0.75 13.08 -34.73
CA ASP A 73 0.09 13.50 -35.86
C ASP A 73 -0.68 13.57 -37.19
N SER A 74 -1.79 12.82 -37.33
CA SER A 74 -2.63 12.89 -38.53
C SER A 74 -3.52 14.15 -38.61
N ILE A 75 -3.66 14.87 -37.49
CA ILE A 75 -4.55 16.04 -37.37
C ILE A 75 -3.77 17.36 -37.54
N LEU A 76 -2.44 17.35 -37.40
CA LEU A 76 -1.61 18.54 -37.58
C LEU A 76 -1.10 18.64 -39.03
N PRO A 77 -1.46 19.69 -39.79
CA PRO A 77 -0.96 19.86 -41.13
C PRO A 77 0.56 20.08 -41.10
N SER A 78 1.29 19.13 -41.68
CA SER A 78 2.72 19.23 -41.97
C SER A 78 2.97 20.45 -42.86
N GLY A 79 3.48 21.52 -42.27
CA GLY A 79 3.61 22.78 -42.98
C GLY A 79 4.48 23.80 -42.27
N TYR A 80 5.66 23.40 -41.79
CA TYR A 80 6.78 24.32 -41.57
C TYR A 80 8.09 23.58 -41.84
N SER A 81 8.53 23.62 -43.10
CA SER A 81 9.91 23.36 -43.49
C SER A 81 10.64 24.70 -43.39
N SER A 82 11.54 24.83 -42.41
CA SER A 82 12.50 25.93 -42.39
C SER A 82 13.58 25.62 -43.42
N GLU A 83 13.63 26.42 -44.48
CA GLU A 83 14.77 26.45 -45.40
C GLU A 83 15.97 27.09 -44.69
N GLU A 84 17.15 26.48 -44.85
CA GLU A 84 18.48 27.00 -44.46
C GLU A 84 18.92 28.16 -45.37
#